data_AF-A0A2V7WHG7-F1
#
_entry.id   AF-A0A2V7WHG7-F1
#
_cell.length_a   1.000
_cell.length_b   1.000
_cell.length_c   1.000
_cell.angle_alpha   90.00
_cell.angle_beta   90.00
_cell.angle_gamma   90.00
#
_symmetry.space_group_name_H-M   'P 1'
#
loop_
_entity.id
_entity.type
_entity.pdbx_description
1 polymer ?
#
loop_
_entity_poly.entity_id
_entity_poly.type
_entity_poly.pdbx_seq_one_letter_code
_entity_poly.pdbx_strand_id
1 'polypeptide(L)'
;MRRLAPGFLVLLASTLGILYADALSDVLKADLARERRRLAADSSQLAELSRRLEAAASELSSASRAVADMAARADSSPDELGRREDVVAGAEQEVRTLLDRRRLLVDRILERRRNVALLDAELRGKPRPAGAPDLLTGRWGVTLEPGEQRGVFRMAL
;
A
#
# COMPACT_ATOMS: atom_id res chain seq x y z
N MET A 1 59.73 -29.88 9.39
CA MET A 1 58.30 -30.20 9.42
C MET A 1 57.61 -29.38 10.53
N ARG A 2 57.00 -28.23 10.21
CA ARG A 2 56.23 -27.40 11.15
C ARG A 2 54.74 -27.57 10.85
N ARG A 3 53.98 -28.14 11.80
CA ARG A 3 52.52 -28.29 11.72
C ARG A 3 51.88 -26.94 12.10
N LEU A 4 51.17 -26.32 11.15
CA LEU A 4 50.32 -25.14 11.42
C LEU A 4 48.95 -25.61 11.92
N ALA A 5 48.49 -25.02 13.01
CA ALA A 5 47.29 -25.40 13.74
C ALA A 5 46.00 -24.95 13.01
N PRO A 6 44.95 -25.79 12.94
CA PRO A 6 43.68 -25.48 12.25
C PRO A 6 42.76 -24.49 13.00
N GLY A 7 43.18 -23.95 14.15
CA GLY A 7 42.33 -23.12 15.00
C GLY A 7 42.11 -21.67 14.53
N PHE A 8 42.98 -21.13 13.67
CA PHE A 8 42.94 -19.71 13.31
C PHE A 8 41.95 -19.37 12.17
N LEU A 9 41.53 -20.37 11.39
CA LEU A 9 40.66 -20.19 10.23
C LEU A 9 39.16 -20.12 10.58
N VAL A 10 38.77 -20.64 11.76
CA VAL A 10 37.37 -20.60 12.22
C VAL A 10 36.99 -19.23 12.81
N LEU A 11 37.97 -18.48 13.32
CA LEU A 11 37.75 -17.18 13.98
C LEU A 11 37.54 -16.01 13.00
N LEU A 12 38.04 -16.13 11.76
CA LEU A 12 37.85 -15.11 10.72
C LEU A 12 36.49 -15.23 10.01
N ALA A 13 35.93 -16.43 9.89
CA ALA A 13 34.61 -16.63 9.28
C ALA A 13 33.46 -16.14 10.18
N SER A 14 33.66 -16.14 11.50
CA SER A 14 32.64 -15.73 12.47
C SER A 14 32.53 -14.22 12.63
N THR A 15 33.62 -13.46 12.50
CA THR A 15 33.58 -11.99 12.56
C THR A 15 32.97 -11.37 11.30
N LEU A 16 33.22 -11.95 10.12
CA LEU A 16 32.55 -11.55 8.87
C LEU A 16 31.03 -11.78 8.94
N GLY A 17 30.57 -12.91 9.47
CA GLY A 17 29.13 -13.20 9.62
C GLY A 17 28.38 -12.21 10.53
N ILE A 18 29.03 -11.71 11.59
CA ILE A 18 28.43 -10.74 12.53
C ILE A 18 28.27 -9.38 11.86
N LEU A 19 29.25 -8.92 11.08
CA LEU A 19 29.17 -7.64 10.36
C LEU A 19 28.09 -7.65 9.26
N TYR A 20 27.91 -8.77 8.56
CA TYR A 20 26.82 -8.93 7.59
C TYR A 20 25.44 -8.95 8.25
N ALA A 21 25.30 -9.59 9.43
CA ALA A 21 24.05 -9.62 10.16
C ALA A 21 23.62 -8.21 10.64
N ASP A 22 24.58 -7.40 11.09
CA ASP A 22 24.32 -6.04 11.56
C ASP A 22 23.93 -5.10 10.41
N ALA A 23 24.63 -5.19 9.27
CA ALA A 23 24.28 -4.43 8.07
C ALA A 23 22.88 -4.78 7.53
N LEU A 24 22.50 -6.07 7.51
CA LEU A 24 21.16 -6.50 7.11
C LEU A 24 20.08 -6.00 8.07
N SER A 25 20.36 -6.03 9.37
CA SER A 25 19.47 -5.49 10.41
C SER A 25 19.23 -3.99 10.21
N ASP A 26 20.27 -3.22 9.90
CA ASP A 26 20.15 -1.78 9.68
C ASP A 26 19.40 -1.43 8.39
N VAL A 27 19.59 -2.20 7.31
CA VAL A 27 18.79 -2.07 6.08
C VAL A 27 17.31 -2.32 6.38
N LEU A 28 16.98 -3.40 7.10
CA LEU A 28 15.60 -3.70 7.48
C LEU A 28 14.97 -2.62 8.36
N LYS A 29 15.71 -2.06 9.31
CA LYS A 29 15.25 -0.93 10.13
C LYS A 29 14.98 0.31 9.27
N ALA A 30 15.86 0.60 8.31
CA ALA A 30 15.70 1.73 7.41
C ALA A 30 14.47 1.58 6.52
N ASP A 31 14.25 0.39 5.94
CA ASP A 31 13.08 0.10 5.12
C ASP A 31 11.78 0.13 5.92
N LEU A 32 11.79 -0.44 7.14
CA LEU A 32 10.65 -0.34 8.06
C LEU A 32 10.31 1.12 8.39
N ALA A 33 11.32 1.94 8.68
CA ALA A 33 11.12 3.36 8.94
C ALA A 33 10.54 4.08 7.71
N ARG A 34 11.00 3.72 6.51
CA ARG A 34 10.51 4.27 5.25
C ARG A 34 9.05 3.91 4.99
N GLU A 35 8.68 2.64 5.16
CA GLU A 35 7.29 2.20 5.00
C GLU A 35 6.36 2.79 6.06
N ARG A 36 6.80 2.93 7.31
CA ARG A 36 6.02 3.64 8.35
C ARG A 36 5.76 5.10 7.99
N ARG A 37 6.75 5.82 7.44
CA ARG A 37 6.56 7.21 6.96
C ARG A 37 5.57 7.29 5.80
N ARG A 38 5.68 6.37 4.83
CA ARG A 38 4.74 6.30 3.70
C ARG A 38 3.33 5.98 4.15
N LEU A 39 3.17 5.04 5.09
CA LEU A 39 1.87 4.71 5.68
C LEU A 39 1.25 5.91 6.42
N ALA A 40 2.05 6.68 7.16
CA ALA A 40 1.59 7.90 7.81
C ALA A 40 1.14 8.96 6.80
N ALA A 41 1.91 9.15 5.72
CA ALA A 41 1.55 10.05 4.63
C ALA A 41 0.24 9.63 3.94
N ASP A 42 0.09 8.35 3.62
CA ASP A 42 -1.14 7.81 3.02
C ASP A 42 -2.35 7.96 3.94
N SER A 43 -2.16 7.78 5.25
CA SER A 43 -3.22 7.97 6.26
C SER A 43 -3.66 9.44 6.35
N SER A 44 -2.71 10.38 6.29
CA SER A 44 -3.01 11.82 6.22
C SER A 44 -3.76 12.17 4.92
N GLN A 45 -3.32 11.62 3.79
CA GLN A 45 -3.99 11.79 2.50
C GLN A 45 -5.43 11.24 2.54
N LEU A 46 -5.67 10.13 3.24
CA LEU A 46 -7.00 9.55 3.39
C LEU A 46 -7.93 10.45 4.22
N ALA A 47 -7.42 11.06 5.29
CA ALA A 47 -8.17 12.01 6.09
C ALA A 47 -8.55 13.25 5.27
N GLU A 48 -7.60 13.80 4.51
CA GLU A 48 -7.86 14.92 3.60
C GLU A 48 -8.89 14.57 2.53
N LEU A 49 -8.77 13.41 1.91
CA LEU A 49 -9.70 12.95 0.88
C LEU A 49 -11.10 12.71 1.46
N SER A 50 -11.21 12.26 2.71
CA SER A 50 -12.50 12.08 3.39
C SER A 50 -13.20 13.43 3.60
N ARG A 51 -12.46 14.48 4.01
CA ARG A 51 -13.01 15.85 4.13
C ARG A 51 -13.50 16.38 2.79
N ARG A 52 -12.75 16.16 1.70
CA ARG A 52 -13.18 16.56 0.34
C ARG A 52 -14.44 15.83 -0.10
N LEU A 53 -14.53 14.53 0.22
CA LEU A 53 -15.70 13.73 -0.10
C LEU A 53 -16.94 14.20 0.66
N GLU A 54 -16.80 14.55 1.94
CA GLU A 54 -17.88 15.16 2.73
C GLU A 54 -18.35 16.48 2.12
N ALA A 55 -17.42 17.34 1.71
CA ALA A 55 -17.74 18.60 1.04
C ALA A 55 -18.48 18.37 -0.30
N ALA A 56 -17.97 17.49 -1.15
CA ALA A 56 -18.60 17.15 -2.43
C ALA A 56 -19.99 16.51 -2.26
N ALA A 57 -20.18 15.67 -1.24
CA ALA A 57 -21.48 15.10 -0.92
C ALA A 57 -22.48 16.16 -0.43
N SER A 58 -22.02 17.14 0.35
CA SER A 58 -22.83 18.29 0.77
C SER A 58 -23.22 19.17 -0.43
N GLU A 59 -22.31 19.38 -1.37
CA GLU A 59 -22.56 20.12 -2.61
C GLU A 59 -23.58 19.39 -3.48
N LEU A 60 -23.41 18.08 -3.70
CA LEU A 60 -24.38 17.24 -4.42
C LEU A 60 -25.78 17.31 -3.79
N SER A 61 -25.87 17.20 -2.47
CA SER A 61 -27.16 17.33 -1.77
C SER A 61 -27.77 18.72 -1.97
N SER A 62 -26.95 19.77 -1.98
CA SER A 62 -27.43 21.15 -2.17
C SER A 62 -27.90 21.40 -3.61
N ALA A 63 -27.15 20.91 -4.60
CA ALA A 63 -27.51 20.97 -6.01
C ALA A 63 -28.82 20.18 -6.29
N SER A 64 -28.94 18.99 -5.69
CA SER A 64 -30.15 18.15 -5.84
C SER A 64 -31.39 18.83 -5.26
N ARG A 65 -31.27 19.49 -4.09
CA ARG A 65 -32.36 20.28 -3.51
C ARG A 65 -32.72 21.46 -4.40
N ALA A 66 -31.74 22.15 -4.97
CA ALA A 66 -32.00 23.28 -5.88
C ALA A 66 -32.75 22.84 -7.15
N VAL A 67 -32.47 21.65 -7.70
CA VAL A 67 -33.24 21.06 -8.80
C VAL A 67 -34.68 20.77 -8.36
N ALA A 68 -34.87 20.12 -7.21
CA ALA A 68 -36.20 19.79 -6.69
C ALA A 68 -37.05 21.05 -6.43
N ASP A 69 -36.46 22.08 -5.81
CA ASP A 69 -37.12 23.35 -5.53
C ASP A 69 -37.49 24.10 -6.82
N MET A 70 -36.69 23.96 -7.88
CA MET A 70 -36.98 24.55 -9.19
C MET A 70 -38.09 23.77 -9.91
N ALA A 71 -38.01 22.44 -9.93
CA ALA A 71 -39.04 21.59 -10.53
C ALA A 71 -40.43 21.77 -9.87
N ALA A 72 -40.47 22.14 -8.58
CA ALA A 72 -41.71 22.41 -7.86
C ALA A 72 -42.36 23.77 -8.24
N ARG A 73 -41.65 24.69 -8.90
CA ARG A 73 -42.20 25.99 -9.31
C ARG A 73 -42.86 25.86 -10.68
N ALA A 74 -44.09 26.33 -10.79
CA ALA A 74 -44.91 26.19 -12.01
C ALA A 74 -44.38 26.97 -13.22
N ASP A 75 -43.57 28.02 -13.01
CA ASP A 75 -43.05 28.90 -14.05
C ASP A 75 -41.60 28.61 -14.46
N SER A 76 -41.04 27.47 -14.04
CA SER A 76 -39.64 27.12 -14.32
C SER A 76 -39.42 26.83 -15.81
N SER A 77 -38.45 27.52 -16.41
CA SER A 77 -38.03 27.23 -17.78
C SER A 77 -37.34 25.86 -17.87
N PRO A 78 -37.69 25.01 -18.86
CA PRO A 78 -37.00 23.74 -19.10
C PRO A 78 -35.48 23.89 -19.26
N ASP A 79 -35.03 24.99 -19.88
CA ASP A 79 -33.60 25.26 -20.08
C ASP A 79 -32.87 25.54 -18.75
N GLU A 80 -33.55 26.19 -17.79
CA GLU A 80 -32.96 26.47 -16.48
C GLU A 80 -32.88 25.20 -15.64
N LEU A 81 -33.90 24.34 -15.72
CA LEU A 81 -33.92 23.04 -15.06
C LEU A 81 -32.79 22.15 -15.60
N GLY A 82 -32.62 22.07 -16.93
CA GLY A 82 -31.55 21.29 -17.54
C GLY A 82 -30.15 21.73 -17.09
N ARG A 83 -29.89 23.04 -17.00
CA ARG A 83 -28.61 23.55 -16.46
C ARG A 83 -28.37 23.16 -15.01
N ARG A 84 -29.41 23.05 -14.19
CA ARG A 84 -29.30 22.62 -12.79
C ARG A 84 -29.07 21.12 -12.68
N GLU A 85 -29.70 20.34 -13.54
CA GLU A 85 -29.46 18.90 -13.67
C GLU A 85 -28.00 18.63 -14.09
N ASP A 86 -27.45 19.41 -15.01
CA ASP A 86 -26.03 19.32 -15.40
C ASP A 86 -25.08 19.56 -14.21
N VAL A 87 -25.41 20.52 -13.33
CA VAL A 87 -24.64 20.76 -12.10
C VAL A 87 -24.72 19.56 -11.15
N VAL A 88 -25.90 18.95 -11.00
CA VAL A 88 -26.06 17.71 -10.21
C VAL A 88 -25.21 16.59 -10.80
N ALA A 89 -25.28 16.37 -12.11
CA ALA A 89 -24.49 15.35 -12.80
C ALA A 89 -22.98 15.57 -12.60
N GLY A 90 -22.52 16.82 -12.65
CA GLY A 90 -21.13 17.19 -12.33
C GLY A 90 -20.74 16.84 -10.90
N ALA A 91 -21.57 17.22 -9.92
CA ALA A 91 -21.33 16.93 -8.51
C ALA A 91 -21.36 15.40 -8.21
N GLU A 92 -22.27 14.65 -8.84
CA GLU A 92 -22.29 13.19 -8.75
C GLU A 92 -21.00 12.56 -9.27
N GLN A 93 -20.52 13.03 -10.42
CA GLN A 93 -19.30 12.52 -11.03
C GLN A 93 -18.07 12.82 -10.17
N GLU A 94 -18.02 13.98 -9.53
CA GLU A 94 -16.97 14.30 -8.56
C GLU A 94 -17.00 13.36 -7.35
N VAL A 95 -18.17 13.15 -6.73
CA VAL A 95 -18.32 12.22 -5.60
C VAL A 95 -17.88 10.81 -5.99
N ARG A 96 -18.28 10.31 -7.17
CA ARG A 96 -17.85 9.00 -7.68
C ARG A 96 -16.33 8.92 -7.84
N THR A 97 -15.73 9.94 -8.44
CA THR A 97 -14.28 10.03 -8.63
C THR A 97 -13.53 10.02 -7.29
N LEU A 98 -14.03 10.75 -6.29
CA LEU A 98 -13.44 10.77 -4.94
C LEU A 98 -13.58 9.43 -4.23
N LEU A 99 -14.74 8.75 -4.36
CA LEU A 99 -14.94 7.41 -3.81
C LEU A 99 -13.97 6.38 -4.40
N ASP A 100 -13.74 6.42 -5.71
CA ASP A 100 -12.80 5.51 -6.36
C ASP A 100 -11.36 5.78 -5.93
N ARG A 101 -10.96 7.07 -5.83
CA ARG A 101 -9.66 7.43 -5.25
C ARG A 101 -9.52 6.97 -3.80
N ARG A 102 -10.58 7.04 -3.00
CA ARG A 102 -10.60 6.54 -1.62
C ARG A 102 -10.33 5.04 -1.58
N ARG A 103 -11.00 4.26 -2.44
CA ARG A 103 -10.83 2.80 -2.53
C ARG A 103 -9.38 2.43 -2.79
N LEU A 104 -8.78 2.99 -3.85
CA LEU A 104 -7.39 2.75 -4.21
C LEU A 104 -6.40 3.13 -3.10
N LEU A 105 -6.68 4.24 -2.40
CA LEU A 105 -5.83 4.68 -1.28
C LEU A 105 -5.93 3.75 -0.07
N VAL A 106 -7.14 3.27 0.24
CA VAL A 106 -7.36 2.29 1.32
C VAL A 106 -6.65 0.98 1.01
N ASP A 107 -6.73 0.50 -0.23
CA ASP A 107 -6.03 -0.73 -0.66
C ASP A 107 -4.52 -0.59 -0.48
N ARG A 108 -3.95 0.55 -0.91
CA ARG A 108 -2.54 0.89 -0.71
C ARG A 108 -2.14 0.92 0.77
N ILE A 109 -2.98 1.49 1.63
CA ILE A 109 -2.76 1.51 3.09
C ILE A 109 -2.74 0.10 3.67
N LEU A 110 -3.67 -0.76 3.26
CA LEU A 110 -3.74 -2.14 3.73
C LEU A 110 -2.50 -2.94 3.30
N GLU A 111 -2.07 -2.77 2.05
CA GLU A 111 -0.83 -3.37 1.54
C GLU A 111 0.39 -2.90 2.34
N ARG A 112 0.54 -1.60 2.56
CA ARG A 112 1.65 -1.07 3.38
C ARG A 112 1.62 -1.58 4.81
N ARG A 113 0.45 -1.71 5.43
CA ARG A 113 0.32 -2.30 6.78
C ARG A 113 0.82 -3.73 6.81
N ARG A 114 0.52 -4.53 5.77
CA ARG A 114 1.04 -5.90 5.63
C ARG A 114 2.56 -5.88 5.48
N ASN A 115 3.12 -5.00 4.64
CA ASN A 115 4.57 -4.88 4.45
C ASN A 115 5.29 -4.47 5.74
N VAL A 116 4.75 -3.50 6.48
CA VAL A 116 5.26 -3.10 7.80
C VAL A 116 5.26 -4.28 8.77
N ALA A 117 4.19 -5.07 8.80
CA ALA A 117 4.10 -6.24 9.67
C ALA A 117 5.10 -7.34 9.29
N LEU A 118 5.34 -7.55 7.99
CA LEU A 118 6.36 -8.49 7.49
C LEU A 118 7.78 -8.05 7.89
N LEU A 119 8.14 -6.79 7.64
CA LEU A 119 9.45 -6.24 8.00
C LEU A 119 9.68 -6.26 9.52
N ASP A 120 8.65 -5.96 10.31
CA ASP A 120 8.73 -6.02 11.78
C ASP A 120 8.87 -7.46 12.28
N ALA A 121 8.29 -8.45 11.60
CA ALA A 121 8.46 -9.86 11.92
C ALA A 121 9.88 -10.37 11.57
N GLU A 122 10.42 -9.96 10.42
CA GLU A 122 11.79 -10.26 10.00
C GLU A 122 12.82 -9.71 10.99
N LEU A 123 12.65 -8.44 11.41
CA LEU A 123 13.51 -7.82 12.43
C LEU A 123 13.47 -8.54 13.79
N ARG A 124 12.33 -9.14 14.14
CA ARG A 124 12.19 -9.94 15.38
C ARG A 124 12.72 -11.37 15.23
N GLY A 125 13.28 -11.75 14.08
CA GLY A 125 13.77 -13.09 13.82
C GLY A 125 12.68 -14.16 13.79
N LYS A 126 11.41 -13.77 13.58
CA LYS A 126 10.31 -14.74 13.45
C LYS A 126 10.36 -15.39 12.07
N PRO A 127 10.19 -16.72 11.98
CA PRO A 127 10.15 -17.40 10.69
C PRO A 127 9.04 -16.82 9.82
N ARG A 128 9.40 -16.44 8.59
CA ARG A 128 8.51 -15.83 7.61
C ARG A 128 7.32 -16.77 7.34
N PRO A 129 6.07 -16.29 7.26
CA PRO A 129 4.94 -17.14 6.87
C PRO A 129 5.18 -17.71 5.46
N ALA A 130 4.82 -18.98 5.26
CA ALA A 130 4.96 -19.66 3.98
C ALA A 130 4.18 -18.88 2.90
N GLY A 131 4.87 -18.40 1.86
CA GLY A 131 4.29 -17.64 0.75
C GLY A 131 4.54 -16.13 0.74
N ALA A 132 5.23 -15.55 1.74
CA ALA A 132 5.61 -14.15 1.67
C ALA A 132 6.80 -13.92 0.71
N PRO A 133 6.76 -12.87 -0.13
CA PRO A 133 7.80 -12.61 -1.14
C PRO A 133 9.14 -12.29 -0.49
N ASP A 134 10.23 -12.95 -0.90
CA ASP A 134 11.57 -12.72 -0.36
C ASP A 134 12.16 -11.42 -0.94
N LEU A 135 12.09 -10.35 -0.14
CA LEU A 135 12.51 -9.00 -0.55
C LEU A 135 14.02 -8.79 -0.43
N LEU A 136 14.74 -9.63 0.33
CA LEU A 136 16.13 -9.40 0.70
C LEU A 136 17.13 -10.18 -0.14
N THR A 137 16.78 -11.37 -0.62
CA THR A 137 17.73 -12.22 -1.36
C THR A 137 17.64 -12.06 -2.88
N GLY A 138 16.70 -11.24 -3.38
CA GLY A 138 16.37 -11.21 -4.82
C GLY A 138 15.81 -12.54 -5.33
N ARG A 139 15.44 -13.46 -4.43
CA ARG A 139 14.99 -14.81 -4.76
C ARG A 139 13.47 -14.78 -4.95
N TRP A 140 13.03 -14.46 -6.16
CA TRP A 140 11.63 -14.51 -6.54
C TRP A 140 11.20 -15.99 -6.68
N GLY A 141 10.60 -16.53 -5.63
CA GLY A 141 9.95 -17.84 -5.68
C GLY A 141 8.50 -17.70 -6.12
N VAL A 142 8.22 -17.90 -7.40
CA VAL A 142 6.82 -18.00 -7.87
C VAL A 142 6.33 -19.41 -7.56
N THR A 143 5.44 -19.56 -6.58
CA THR A 143 4.76 -20.83 -6.32
C THR A 143 3.48 -20.82 -7.14
N LEU A 144 3.53 -21.37 -8.35
CA LEU A 144 2.34 -21.62 -9.15
C LEU A 144 1.74 -22.96 -8.67
N GLU A 145 0.49 -22.96 -8.25
CA GLU A 145 -0.30 -24.20 -8.11
C GLU A 145 -1.18 -24.39 -9.35
N PRO A 146 -0.71 -25.14 -10.36
CA PRO A 146 -1.60 -25.87 -11.24
C PRO A 146 -1.25 -27.36 -11.09
N GLY A 147 -2.14 -28.16 -10.49
CA GLY A 147 -2.11 -29.62 -10.51
C GLY A 147 -0.74 -30.31 -10.59
N GLU A 148 -0.17 -30.66 -9.43
CA GLU A 148 0.79 -31.76 -9.28
C GLU A 148 2.19 -31.71 -9.93
N GLN A 149 2.81 -30.55 -10.20
CA GLN A 149 4.26 -30.52 -10.48
C GLN A 149 5.02 -29.50 -9.63
N ARG A 150 5.65 -30.00 -8.55
CA ARG A 150 6.60 -29.24 -7.72
C ARG A 150 7.93 -29.10 -8.46
N GLY A 151 8.21 -27.92 -9.00
CA GLY A 151 9.51 -27.53 -9.53
C GLY A 151 9.96 -26.19 -8.95
N VAL A 152 11.14 -26.13 -8.34
CA VAL A 152 11.78 -24.87 -7.92
C VAL A 152 12.68 -24.42 -9.06
N PHE A 153 12.29 -23.37 -9.79
CA PHE A 153 13.19 -22.75 -10.77
C PHE A 153 14.20 -21.86 -10.05
N ARG A 154 15.48 -22.18 -10.25
CA ARG A 154 16.61 -21.36 -9.79
C ARG A 154 17.14 -20.61 -11.00
N MET A 155 16.92 -19.30 -11.06
CA MET A 155 17.75 -18.44 -11.90
C MET A 155 18.77 -17.77 -11.00
N ALA A 156 20.03 -18.14 -11.18
CA ALA A 156 21.16 -17.39 -10.64
C ALA A 156 21.56 -16.35 -11.69
N LEU A 157 21.68 -15.09 -11.26
CA LEU A 157 22.38 -14.04 -12.00
C LEU A 157 23.87 -14.10 -11.61
#